data_AF-A0AAU3PPL7-F1
#
_entry.id   AF-A0AAU3PPL7-F1
#
_cell.length_a   1.000
_cell.length_b   1.000
_cell.length_c   1.000
_cell.angle_alpha   90.00
_cell.angle_beta   90.00
_cell.angle_gamma   90.00
#
_symmetry.space_group_name_H-M   'P 1'
#
loop_
_entity.id
_entity.type
_entity.pdbx_description
1 polymer ?
#
loop_
_entity_poly.entity_id
_entity_poly.type
_entity_poly.pdbx_seq_one_letter_code
_entity_poly.pdbx_strand_id
1 'polypeptide(L)'
;MSWEDHHRRSDIVHTVLERATLDPHDPDLFAGIPDLDRLFGGPTGLLLTLRHRWNNHLAAKLDQALAQGQSDAEAYLELRGEQPALRALLDAQYGHRDSTAAAMAR
;
A
#
# COMPACT_ATOMS: atom_id res chain seq x y z
N MET A 1 -18.49 -12.16 5.41
CA MET A 1 -18.22 -10.72 5.33
C MET A 1 -19.48 -10.05 4.85
N SER A 2 -20.00 -9.04 5.57
CA SER A 2 -21.22 -8.33 5.19
C SER A 2 -20.94 -7.25 4.13
N TRP A 3 -21.99 -6.72 3.51
CA TRP A 3 -21.90 -5.54 2.64
C TRP A 3 -21.32 -4.33 3.39
N GLU A 4 -21.72 -4.16 4.66
CA GLU A 4 -21.20 -3.11 5.53
C GLU A 4 -19.69 -3.27 5.79
N ASP A 5 -19.22 -4.51 6.05
CA ASP A 5 -17.78 -4.78 6.22
C ASP A 5 -16.99 -4.43 4.95
N HIS A 6 -17.56 -4.67 3.76
CA HIS A 6 -16.90 -4.33 2.50
C HIS A 6 -16.72 -2.81 2.34
N HIS A 7 -17.75 -2.02 2.62
CA HIS A 7 -17.64 -0.56 2.61
C HIS A 7 -16.65 -0.05 3.65
N ARG A 8 -16.74 -0.54 4.88
CA ARG A 8 -15.83 -0.10 5.95
C ARG A 8 -14.37 -0.42 5.66
N ARG A 9 -14.09 -1.56 5.02
CA ARG A 9 -12.73 -1.87 4.53
C ARG A 9 -12.25 -0.85 3.49
N SER A 10 -13.14 -0.42 2.60
CA SER A 10 -12.82 0.58 1.57
C SER A 10 -12.53 1.94 2.21
N ASP A 11 -13.33 2.36 3.18
CA ASP A 11 -13.16 3.63 3.91
C ASP A 11 -11.83 3.67 4.67
N ILE A 12 -11.46 2.56 5.33
CA ILE A 12 -10.16 2.41 6.03
C ILE A 12 -9.00 2.58 5.04
N VAL A 13 -9.05 1.89 3.90
CA VAL A 13 -8.02 2.00 2.86
C VAL A 13 -7.92 3.43 2.34
N HIS A 14 -9.06 4.08 2.08
CA HIS A 14 -9.08 5.45 1.58
C HIS A 14 -8.47 6.42 2.60
N THR A 15 -8.91 6.35 3.86
CA THR A 15 -8.39 7.17 4.96
C THR A 15 -6.87 7.09 5.09
N VAL A 16 -6.31 5.88 5.04
CA VAL A 16 -4.85 5.68 5.16
C VAL A 16 -4.11 6.25 3.94
N LEU A 17 -4.64 6.07 2.73
CA LEU A 17 -4.01 6.60 1.52
C LEU A 17 -4.11 8.13 1.42
N GLU A 18 -5.20 8.73 1.93
CA GLU A 18 -5.31 10.19 2.07
C GLU A 18 -4.26 10.73 3.02
N ARG A 19 -4.10 10.11 4.21
CA ARG A 19 -3.03 10.49 5.16
C ARG A 19 -1.64 10.33 4.54
N ALA A 20 -1.39 9.22 3.84
CA ALA A 20 -0.11 8.96 3.17
C ALA A 20 0.19 9.92 2.01
N THR A 21 -0.83 10.58 1.45
CA THR A 21 -0.65 11.65 0.46
C THR A 21 -0.04 12.90 1.10
N LEU A 22 -0.35 13.16 2.38
CA LEU A 22 0.22 14.27 3.14
C LEU A 22 1.63 13.93 3.65
N ASP A 23 1.76 12.82 4.37
CA ASP A 23 3.04 12.31 4.86
C ASP A 23 2.99 10.78 5.03
N PRO A 24 3.68 10.00 4.18
CA PRO A 24 3.73 8.54 4.30
C PRO A 24 4.62 8.05 5.46
N HIS A 25 5.41 8.93 6.08
CA HIS A 25 6.27 8.64 7.23
C HIS A 25 5.64 9.05 8.58
N ASP A 26 4.43 9.60 8.57
CA ASP A 26 3.73 10.02 9.78
C ASP A 26 3.61 8.84 10.77
N PRO A 27 4.15 8.95 12.01
CA PRO A 27 4.01 7.89 13.01
C PRO A 27 2.55 7.61 13.39
N ASP A 28 1.65 8.58 13.21
CA ASP A 28 0.22 8.49 13.53
C ASP A 28 -0.65 8.11 12.33
N LEU A 29 -0.05 7.69 11.21
CA LEU A 29 -0.76 7.34 9.98
C LEU A 29 -1.93 6.37 10.20
N PHE A 30 -1.77 5.40 11.09
CA PHE A 30 -2.79 4.40 11.43
C PHE A 30 -3.58 4.70 12.71
N ALA A 31 -3.27 5.80 13.40
CA ALA A 31 -3.86 6.11 14.68
C ALA A 31 -5.36 6.46 14.57
N GLY A 32 -6.15 5.96 15.51
CA GLY A 32 -7.57 6.31 15.65
C GLY A 32 -8.48 5.81 14.52
N ILE A 33 -8.05 4.85 13.71
CA ILE A 33 -8.87 4.28 12.62
C ILE A 33 -9.82 3.22 13.19
N PRO A 34 -11.15 3.44 13.15
CA PRO A 34 -12.12 2.48 13.65
C PRO A 34 -12.05 1.16 12.88
N ASP A 35 -12.27 0.05 13.58
CA ASP A 35 -12.33 -1.31 13.00
C ASP A 35 -11.06 -1.81 12.28
N LEU A 36 -9.95 -1.06 12.30
CA LEU A 36 -8.70 -1.46 11.65
C LEU A 36 -8.21 -2.83 12.15
N ASP A 37 -8.19 -3.03 13.46
CA ASP A 37 -7.80 -4.30 14.07
C ASP A 37 -8.75 -5.44 13.72
N ARG A 38 -10.06 -5.20 13.79
CA ARG A 38 -11.09 -6.20 13.49
C ARG A 38 -11.08 -6.64 12.03
N LEU A 39 -10.97 -5.68 11.11
CA LEU A 39 -11.14 -5.93 9.67
C LEU A 39 -9.84 -6.31 8.98
N PHE A 40 -8.69 -5.83 9.44
CA PHE A 40 -7.41 -6.09 8.79
C PHE A 40 -6.42 -6.84 9.68
N GLY A 41 -6.67 -7.03 10.97
CA GLY A 41 -5.65 -7.53 11.90
C GLY A 41 -4.60 -6.46 12.22
N GLY A 42 -5.00 -5.18 12.17
CA GLY A 42 -4.17 -4.03 12.50
C GLY A 42 -3.36 -3.46 11.32
N PRO A 43 -2.46 -2.50 11.58
CA PRO A 43 -1.67 -1.82 10.54
C PRO A 43 -0.90 -2.78 9.64
N THR A 44 -0.28 -3.81 10.21
CA THR A 44 0.48 -4.82 9.46
C THR A 44 -0.37 -5.55 8.44
N GLY A 45 -1.59 -5.98 8.83
CA GLY A 45 -2.46 -6.70 7.91
C GLY A 45 -3.05 -5.81 6.81
N LEU A 46 -3.28 -4.53 7.10
CA LEU A 46 -3.61 -3.53 6.07
C LEU A 46 -2.45 -3.36 5.09
N LEU A 47 -1.21 -3.17 5.57
CA LEU A 47 -0.02 -3.05 4.71
C LEU A 47 0.20 -4.28 3.84
N LEU A 48 0.00 -5.49 4.37
CA LEU A 48 0.05 -6.72 3.58
C LEU A 48 -1.03 -6.75 2.49
N THR A 49 -2.24 -6.30 2.80
CA THR A 49 -3.34 -6.19 1.82
C THR A 49 -2.99 -5.20 0.72
N LEU A 50 -2.45 -4.03 1.07
CA LEU A 50 -2.05 -2.99 0.14
C LEU A 50 -0.88 -3.44 -0.76
N ARG A 51 0.10 -4.13 -0.19
CA ARG A 51 1.19 -4.77 -0.94
C ARG A 51 0.67 -5.80 -1.93
N HIS A 52 -0.27 -6.66 -1.51
CA HIS A 52 -0.88 -7.65 -2.39
C HIS A 52 -1.59 -6.97 -3.56
N ARG A 53 -2.38 -5.92 -3.28
CA ARG A 53 -3.05 -5.10 -4.31
C ARG A 53 -2.04 -4.50 -5.29
N TRP A 54 -0.96 -3.89 -4.81
CA TRP A 54 0.10 -3.34 -5.67
C TRP A 54 0.70 -4.41 -6.58
N ASN A 55 1.09 -5.56 -6.02
CA ASN A 55 1.71 -6.64 -6.78
C ASN A 55 0.78 -7.22 -7.84
N ASN A 56 -0.50 -7.41 -7.52
CA ASN A 56 -1.48 -7.90 -8.48
C ASN A 56 -1.67 -6.92 -9.65
N HIS A 57 -1.75 -5.61 -9.36
CA HIS A 57 -1.91 -4.63 -10.43
C HIS A 57 -0.63 -4.47 -11.26
N LEU A 58 0.54 -4.55 -10.61
CA LEU A 58 1.81 -4.55 -11.32
C LEU A 58 1.93 -5.74 -12.26
N ALA A 59 1.58 -6.95 -11.82
CA ALA A 59 1.56 -8.13 -12.69
C ALA A 59 0.69 -7.90 -13.94
N ALA A 60 -0.53 -7.38 -13.75
CA ALA A 60 -1.43 -7.07 -14.87
C ALA A 60 -0.86 -5.99 -15.81
N LYS A 61 -0.23 -4.94 -15.27
CA LYS A 61 0.43 -3.89 -16.07
C LYS A 61 1.61 -4.43 -16.88
N LEU A 62 2.41 -5.34 -16.30
CA LEU A 62 3.52 -5.99 -17.00
C LEU A 62 3.03 -6.91 -18.12
N ASP A 63 1.99 -7.70 -17.87
CA ASP A 63 1.37 -8.54 -18.90
C ASP A 63 0.83 -7.68 -20.08
N GLN A 64 0.20 -6.55 -19.76
CA GLN A 64 -0.28 -5.61 -20.78
C GLN A 64 0.88 -4.97 -21.55
N ALA A 65 1.94 -4.56 -20.86
CA ALA A 65 3.11 -3.94 -21.48
C ALA A 65 3.79 -4.87 -22.47
N LEU A 66 3.94 -6.15 -22.11
CA LEU A 66 4.45 -7.19 -23.00
C LEU A 66 3.62 -7.30 -24.29
N ALA A 67 2.29 -7.26 -24.18
CA ALA A 67 1.39 -7.29 -25.34
C ALA A 67 1.46 -6.02 -26.20
N GLN A 68 1.83 -4.88 -25.61
CA GLN A 68 1.89 -3.57 -26.27
C GLN A 68 3.31 -3.22 -26.77
N GLY A 69 4.33 -4.03 -26.47
CA GLY A 69 5.72 -3.72 -26.77
C GLY A 69 6.31 -2.59 -25.90
N GLN A 70 5.66 -2.28 -24.77
CA GLN A 70 6.14 -1.32 -23.77
C GLN A 70 7.11 -2.00 -22.81
N SER A 71 8.07 -1.24 -22.27
CA SER A 71 9.01 -1.79 -21.28
C SER A 71 8.39 -1.95 -19.90
N ASP A 72 8.89 -2.92 -19.13
CA ASP A 72 8.52 -3.12 -17.73
C ASP A 72 8.71 -1.85 -16.88
N ALA A 73 9.75 -1.07 -17.18
CA ALA A 73 10.05 0.19 -16.49
C ALA A 73 8.97 1.25 -16.75
N GLU A 74 8.52 1.41 -17.99
CA GLU A 74 7.43 2.33 -18.34
C GLU A 74 6.14 1.92 -17.65
N ALA A 75 5.79 0.63 -17.68
CA ALA A 75 4.58 0.12 -17.02
C ALA A 75 4.60 0.28 -15.49
N TYR A 76 5.77 0.09 -14.87
CA TYR A 76 5.97 0.38 -13.45
C TYR A 76 5.78 1.87 -13.13
N LEU A 77 6.36 2.77 -13.93
CA LEU A 77 6.25 4.22 -13.73
C LEU A 77 4.82 4.71 -13.94
N GLU A 78 4.11 4.15 -14.92
CA GLU A 78 2.70 4.41 -15.17
C GLU A 78 1.85 4.02 -13.95
N LEU A 79 1.99 2.79 -13.44
CA LEU A 79 1.27 2.34 -12.25
C LEU A 79 1.58 3.19 -11.01
N ARG A 80 2.84 3.61 -10.86
CA ARG A 80 3.25 4.52 -9.80
C ARG A 80 2.56 5.88 -9.95
N GLY A 81 2.40 6.38 -11.17
CA GLY A 81 1.67 7.61 -11.47
C GLY A 81 0.16 7.49 -11.20
N GLU A 82 -0.44 6.32 -11.43
CA GLU A 82 -1.84 6.03 -11.13
C GLU A 82 -2.13 5.88 -9.63
N GLN A 83 -1.18 5.33 -8.86
CA GLN A 83 -1.35 5.05 -7.44
C GLN A 83 -0.18 5.60 -6.59
N PRO A 84 0.07 6.93 -6.61
CA PRO A 84 1.26 7.51 -6.00
C PRO A 84 1.29 7.35 -4.48
N ALA A 85 0.15 7.57 -3.79
CA ALA A 85 0.06 7.43 -2.34
C ALA A 85 0.28 5.99 -1.86
N LEU A 86 -0.24 5.00 -2.61
CA LEU A 86 -0.02 3.59 -2.31
C LEU A 86 1.45 3.22 -2.42
N ARG A 87 2.11 3.63 -3.52
CA ARG A 87 3.55 3.35 -3.71
C ARG A 87 4.38 4.03 -2.63
N ALA A 88 4.12 5.31 -2.36
CA ALA A 88 4.83 6.08 -1.33
C ALA A 88 4.69 5.47 0.06
N LEU A 89 3.48 5.04 0.45
CA LEU A 89 3.25 4.35 1.71
C LEU A 89 4.06 3.05 1.80
N LEU A 90 4.04 2.22 0.75
CA LEU A 90 4.81 0.98 0.76
C LEU A 90 6.32 1.25 0.84
N ASP A 91 6.84 2.23 0.08
CA ASP A 91 8.25 2.63 0.12
C ASP A 91 8.68 3.08 1.53
N ALA A 92 7.87 3.92 2.18
CA ALA A 92 8.15 4.42 3.52
C ALA A 92 8.25 3.28 4.55
N GLN A 93 7.38 2.28 4.46
CA GLN A 93 7.35 1.16 5.40
C GLN A 93 8.46 0.13 5.16
N TYR A 94 8.87 -0.11 3.91
CA TYR A 94 10.04 -0.96 3.63
C TYR A 94 11.34 -0.30 4.06
N GLY A 95 11.52 0.99 3.78
CA GLY A 95 12.70 1.73 4.24
C GLY A 95 12.81 1.75 5.77
N HIS A 96 11.69 1.87 6.48
CA HIS A 96 11.65 1.78 7.93
C HIS A 96 12.03 0.38 8.45
N ARG A 97 11.52 -0.69 7.85
CA ARG A 97 11.81 -2.07 8.26
C ARG A 97 13.28 -2.45 8.07
N ASP A 98 13.88 -2.04 6.96
CA ASP A 98 15.30 -2.33 6.71
C ASP A 98 16.19 -1.56 7.70
N SER A 99 15.78 -0.35 8.08
CA SER A 99 16.46 0.46 9.10
C SER A 99 16.38 -0.15 10.50
N THR A 100 15.19 -0.64 10.91
CA THR A 100 15.02 -1.29 12.23
C THR A 100 15.76 -2.62 12.31
N ALA A 101 15.72 -3.43 11.25
CA ALA A 101 16.48 -4.67 11.17
C ALA A 101 18.00 -4.41 11.28
N ALA A 102 18.50 -3.37 10.61
CA ALA A 102 19.91 -2.98 10.70
C ALA A 102 20.32 -2.48 12.10
N ALA A 103 19.40 -1.84 12.84
CA ALA A 103 19.65 -1.39 14.21
C ALA A 103 19.70 -2.55 15.22
N MET A 104 18.86 -3.58 15.05
CA MET A 104 18.84 -4.76 15.93
C MET A 104 20.06 -5.68 15.74
N ALA A 105 20.80 -5.56 14.65
CA ALA A 105 21.96 -6.38 14.32
C ALA A 105 23.30 -5.80 14.83
N ARG A 106 23.29 -4.67 15.55
CA ARG A 106 24.47 -4.02 16.15
C ARG A 106 24.51 -4.25 17.65
#